data_AF-A0A8C2G4B0-F1
#
_entry.id   AF-A0A8C2G4B0-F1
#
_cell.length_a   1.000
_cell.length_b   1.000
_cell.length_c   1.000
_cell.angle_alpha   90.00
_cell.angle_beta   90.00
_cell.angle_gamma   90.00
#
_symmetry.space_group_name_H-M   'P 1'
#
loop_
_entity.id
_entity.type
_entity.pdbx_description
1 polymer ?
#
loop_
_entity_poly.entity_id
_entity_poly.type
_entity_poly.pdbx_seq_one_letter_code
_entity_poly.pdbx_strand_id
1 'polypeptide(L)'
;MKKPRDATTNISSSIESEDISDRTAPGRKELLHNLQKLKLELVLHLHKQVLALRLDYSSNYSRMKTVKILKQKDLLLAKKKYEQHKACGRLCTTGLPANYEEERRARSELEIRCQRLALELADTKQLIQDGDYKRENYEKIKRERDGYETEFRELRKKLEMLDFTHTALTKERNDLNKEVATLQQSVTLMQKDKEYLNRQNMELNVRCAHQEDHLDRLQTQLEDTKKAREDAYEKNVSSRDHYKTEYENKLRDELERIRIKTSHEIESLQRASKEMYERENRNLRESRDNAVIEKDRALNAERDAQAKYDQLLDQFRQLQLSSDSRVAELLNQVKLKKFEMERSQMVQEETARNLSLCQIECEKHQKKLEATETHHTELQAQNCEQQARLATYEQLEKELDDVTMQAAKMENEDEPERVLFSYGYGANIPTTAKRRLKQSVHLARRVLQLEKQDTLLRRDLEREMAHNSQISKEFEAANQLLLQARQPHSYLIETVRQRDTQIQMLKERLTRLEEEVSALRKEKITLLQVKNNMAELSVMKQVLISMSSQQHGEPLSVSLCELETDGAGTAVHRPKALKSTNKEQYNYGPKPTVFTNKEVPEWYRKVERRTK
;
A
#
# COMPACT_ATOMS: atom_id res chain seq x y z
N MET A 1 5.00 134.43 105.33
CA MET A 1 6.23 134.92 106.01
C MET A 1 5.84 135.69 107.28
N LYS A 2 6.76 135.78 108.25
CA LYS A 2 6.91 136.79 109.35
C LYS A 2 5.67 137.51 109.95
N LYS A 3 5.42 137.17 111.23
CA LYS A 3 5.01 138.02 112.39
C LYS A 3 5.71 139.41 112.43
N PRO A 4 5.21 140.48 113.13
CA PRO A 4 5.24 140.60 114.63
C PRO A 4 4.10 141.44 115.32
N ARG A 5 3.63 141.17 116.57
CA ARG A 5 4.03 141.62 117.97
C ARG A 5 3.35 142.93 118.49
N ASP A 6 3.27 143.31 119.79
CA ASP A 6 3.29 142.72 121.19
C ASP A 6 2.72 143.84 122.17
N ALA A 7 2.02 143.61 123.31
CA ALA A 7 2.43 143.35 124.75
C ALA A 7 3.22 144.50 125.48
N THR A 8 3.10 144.93 126.77
CA THR A 8 2.43 144.56 128.09
C THR A 8 2.33 145.82 129.03
N THR A 9 1.32 146.11 129.90
CA THR A 9 0.96 145.66 131.30
C THR A 9 1.72 146.33 132.51
N ASN A 10 1.16 146.34 133.77
CA ASN A 10 1.75 146.55 135.16
C ASN A 10 1.52 147.92 135.93
N ILE A 11 1.55 148.15 137.29
CA ILE A 11 1.78 147.34 138.58
C ILE A 11 1.26 148.01 139.93
N SER A 12 1.41 147.37 141.13
CA SER A 12 0.97 147.66 142.57
C SER A 12 1.81 148.68 143.43
N SER A 13 1.77 148.93 144.78
CA SER A 13 1.37 148.30 146.11
C SER A 13 1.18 149.40 147.26
N SER A 14 1.19 149.31 148.63
CA SER A 14 1.46 148.34 149.77
C SER A 14 0.86 148.80 151.18
N ILE A 15 1.35 148.33 152.38
CA ILE A 15 0.81 148.45 153.81
C ILE A 15 1.92 148.69 154.92
N GLU A 16 1.65 149.12 156.22
CA GLU A 16 2.27 148.68 157.56
C GLU A 16 1.96 149.52 158.89
N SER A 17 2.58 149.28 160.10
CA SER A 17 2.01 149.46 161.50
C SER A 17 2.90 149.69 162.80
N GLU A 18 2.28 150.02 163.98
CA GLU A 18 2.54 149.60 165.45
C GLU A 18 3.19 150.48 166.63
N ASP A 19 2.85 150.16 167.93
CA ASP A 19 3.48 150.32 169.32
C ASP A 19 3.20 151.41 170.47
N ILE A 20 3.69 151.21 171.74
CA ILE A 20 3.19 151.67 173.13
C ILE A 20 4.25 152.37 174.11
N SER A 21 4.21 152.73 175.46
CA SER A 21 3.40 152.72 176.77
C SER A 21 4.02 153.75 177.84
N ASP A 22 3.90 153.94 179.21
CA ASP A 22 3.27 153.43 180.50
C ASP A 22 3.40 154.47 181.74
N ARG A 23 2.73 154.26 182.93
CA ARG A 23 2.97 154.74 184.38
C ARG A 23 2.69 156.20 184.91
N THR A 24 2.57 156.57 186.23
CA THR A 24 2.89 155.97 187.59
C THR A 24 2.07 156.53 188.83
N ALA A 25 2.24 155.97 190.05
CA ALA A 25 1.83 156.43 191.43
C ALA A 25 2.74 155.75 192.53
N PRO A 26 2.58 155.79 193.90
CA PRO A 26 1.62 156.43 194.87
C PRO A 26 2.29 157.03 196.19
N GLY A 27 1.60 157.11 197.37
CA GLY A 27 2.17 157.50 198.70
C GLY A 27 1.33 157.11 199.97
N ARG A 28 1.90 157.00 201.19
CA ARG A 28 1.24 156.32 202.37
C ARG A 28 1.72 156.67 203.81
N LYS A 29 0.78 157.08 204.69
CA LYS A 29 0.71 157.00 206.19
C LYS A 29 -0.79 157.20 206.54
N GLU A 30 -1.46 156.55 207.49
CA GLU A 30 -1.04 155.75 208.65
C GLU A 30 -1.45 154.26 208.55
N LEU A 31 -0.96 153.45 209.49
CA LEU A 31 -1.21 152.01 209.64
C LEU A 31 -1.14 151.64 211.14
N LEU A 32 -1.24 150.35 211.47
CA LEU A 32 -0.71 149.73 212.70
C LEU A 32 -1.34 150.06 214.08
N HIS A 33 -2.16 151.10 214.28
CA HIS A 33 -2.80 151.36 215.60
C HIS A 33 -4.25 150.82 215.74
N ASN A 34 -4.39 149.48 215.71
CA ASN A 34 -5.28 148.65 216.55
C ASN A 34 -5.73 147.31 215.93
N LEU A 35 -4.79 146.51 215.43
CA LEU A 35 -5.01 145.05 215.26
C LEU A 35 -5.28 144.34 216.61
N GLN A 36 -4.98 145.02 217.73
CA GLN A 36 -5.11 144.55 219.11
C GLN A 36 -6.06 145.43 219.97
N LYS A 37 -7.14 145.95 219.36
CA LYS A 37 -8.46 146.18 220.03
C LYS A 37 -9.53 145.24 219.43
N LEU A 38 -9.17 144.01 219.05
CA LEU A 38 -9.01 142.83 219.90
C LEU A 38 -10.32 142.05 220.08
N LYS A 39 -10.14 140.74 220.17
CA LYS A 39 -11.05 139.66 220.56
C LYS A 39 -11.80 139.86 221.91
N LEU A 40 -11.82 141.07 222.50
CA LEU A 40 -12.48 141.35 223.78
C LEU A 40 -13.89 141.93 223.62
N GLU A 41 -14.21 142.64 222.51
CA GLU A 41 -15.63 142.87 222.15
C GLU A 41 -16.28 141.61 221.52
N LEU A 42 -15.52 140.53 221.29
CA LEU A 42 -16.03 139.24 220.78
C LEU A 42 -16.91 138.48 221.79
N VAL A 43 -16.94 138.92 223.05
CA VAL A 43 -17.88 138.46 224.09
C VAL A 43 -18.60 139.65 224.71
N LEU A 44 -17.87 140.75 224.92
CA LEU A 44 -18.42 142.08 225.22
C LEU A 44 -18.81 142.75 223.88
N HIS A 45 -19.82 142.25 223.17
CA HIS A 45 -21.14 142.19 223.76
C HIS A 45 -22.03 141.27 222.89
N LEU A 46 -21.97 139.94 223.11
CA LEU A 46 -23.06 139.00 222.77
C LEU A 46 -24.37 139.36 223.51
N HIS A 47 -24.28 140.29 224.45
CA HIS A 47 -25.40 140.89 225.16
C HIS A 47 -25.89 142.21 224.46
N LYS A 48 -25.17 142.72 223.43
CA LYS A 48 -25.60 143.74 222.42
C LYS A 48 -26.54 143.11 221.40
N GLN A 49 -26.27 141.84 221.02
CA GLN A 49 -27.04 141.06 220.03
C GLN A 49 -28.55 141.13 220.26
N VAL A 50 -28.98 140.95 221.51
CA VAL A 50 -30.40 140.91 221.90
C VAL A 50 -30.91 142.29 222.37
N LEU A 51 -30.00 143.23 222.69
CA LEU A 51 -30.36 144.60 223.02
C LEU A 51 -30.59 145.48 221.79
N ALA A 52 -29.85 145.34 220.68
CA ALA A 52 -30.11 146.13 219.46
C ALA A 52 -31.53 145.89 218.93
N LEU A 53 -31.94 144.61 218.89
CA LEU A 53 -33.31 144.14 218.57
C LEU A 53 -34.37 144.54 219.62
N ARG A 54 -34.02 145.27 220.68
CA ARG A 54 -34.93 145.71 221.75
C ARG A 54 -34.77 147.19 222.14
N LEU A 55 -33.72 147.89 221.70
CA LEU A 55 -33.40 149.28 222.05
C LEU A 55 -33.55 150.27 220.89
N ASP A 56 -33.40 149.91 219.60
CA ASP A 56 -33.85 150.83 218.55
C ASP A 56 -35.38 150.84 218.43
N TYR A 57 -36.04 149.75 218.85
CA TYR A 57 -37.47 149.74 219.19
C TYR A 57 -37.80 150.67 220.38
N SER A 58 -36.82 151.04 221.22
CA SER A 58 -36.92 152.06 222.27
C SER A 58 -36.45 153.47 221.82
N SER A 59 -35.64 153.57 220.77
CA SER A 59 -35.31 154.83 220.08
C SER A 59 -36.55 155.48 219.46
N ASN A 60 -37.60 154.67 219.23
CA ASN A 60 -38.95 155.09 218.88
C ASN A 60 -39.70 155.85 220.01
N TYR A 61 -39.18 155.91 221.25
CA TYR A 61 -39.98 156.29 222.43
C TYR A 61 -39.64 157.63 223.12
N SER A 62 -38.48 158.25 222.85
CA SER A 62 -38.11 159.54 223.46
C SER A 62 -37.81 160.68 222.48
N ARG A 63 -37.38 160.40 221.24
CA ARG A 63 -37.39 161.43 220.17
C ARG A 63 -38.83 161.81 219.76
N MET A 64 -39.82 161.04 220.21
CA MET A 64 -41.26 161.33 220.16
C MET A 64 -41.75 162.29 221.27
N LYS A 65 -40.89 162.76 222.20
CA LYS A 65 -41.34 163.37 223.47
C LYS A 65 -40.83 164.77 223.84
N THR A 66 -40.09 165.48 222.96
CA THR A 66 -39.53 166.83 223.28
C THR A 66 -39.87 167.99 222.32
N VAL A 67 -40.50 167.76 221.17
CA VAL A 67 -41.10 168.85 220.34
C VAL A 67 -42.61 168.67 220.08
N LYS A 68 -43.22 167.59 220.58
CA LYS A 68 -44.56 167.77 221.17
C LYS A 68 -44.37 168.65 222.43
N ILE A 69 -45.33 169.54 222.71
CA ILE A 69 -45.25 170.64 223.71
C ILE A 69 -44.54 171.93 223.20
N LEU A 70 -44.02 171.97 221.95
CA LEU A 70 -43.85 173.22 221.18
C LEU A 70 -44.50 173.13 219.78
N LYS A 71 -45.65 173.77 219.51
CA LYS A 71 -46.64 174.23 220.48
C LYS A 71 -48.04 174.24 219.87
N GLN A 72 -48.99 173.72 220.63
CA GLN A 72 -50.34 174.25 220.75
C GLN A 72 -50.29 175.73 221.22
N LYS A 73 -49.85 176.60 220.31
CA LYS A 73 -50.09 178.06 220.30
C LYS A 73 -50.44 178.50 218.87
N ASP A 74 -49.78 177.95 217.86
CA ASP A 74 -49.97 178.37 216.46
C ASP A 74 -51.31 177.88 215.87
N LEU A 75 -51.98 176.94 216.55
CA LEU A 75 -53.39 176.61 216.35
C LEU A 75 -54.35 177.80 216.58
N LEU A 76 -53.84 178.94 217.08
CA LEU A 76 -54.56 180.21 217.26
C LEU A 76 -53.93 181.41 216.53
N LEU A 77 -52.97 181.22 215.61
CA LEU A 77 -52.39 182.34 214.84
C LEU A 77 -52.35 182.18 213.31
N ALA A 78 -52.52 180.97 212.75
CA ALA A 78 -52.70 180.79 211.30
C ALA A 78 -54.18 180.72 210.87
N LYS A 79 -55.12 180.51 211.81
CA LYS A 79 -56.58 180.68 211.59
C LYS A 79 -57.03 182.15 211.59
N LYS A 80 -56.10 183.09 211.38
CA LYS A 80 -56.33 184.55 211.26
C LYS A 80 -55.63 185.14 210.02
N LYS A 81 -55.46 184.29 209.00
CA LYS A 81 -54.94 184.55 207.65
C LYS A 81 -55.54 183.57 206.61
N TYR A 82 -56.53 182.75 206.96
CA TYR A 82 -57.94 183.15 206.96
C TYR A 82 -58.23 184.66 206.81
N GLU A 83 -58.87 184.99 205.68
CA GLU A 83 -59.53 186.26 205.33
C GLU A 83 -58.70 187.53 205.04
N GLN A 84 -59.32 188.36 204.18
CA GLN A 84 -58.90 189.67 203.66
C GLN A 84 -57.72 189.67 202.65
N HIS A 85 -57.84 190.53 201.61
CA HIS A 85 -56.91 190.71 200.47
C HIS A 85 -56.56 189.44 199.66
N LYS A 86 -57.32 189.01 198.63
CA LYS A 86 -58.37 189.66 197.79
C LYS A 86 -57.86 190.70 196.78
N ALA A 87 -58.37 190.58 195.53
CA ALA A 87 -58.03 191.27 194.26
C ALA A 87 -56.78 190.71 193.54
N CYS A 88 -56.85 190.21 192.29
CA CYS A 88 -57.96 189.94 191.33
C CYS A 88 -57.57 188.74 190.40
N GLY A 89 -58.37 188.18 189.49
CA GLY A 89 -59.72 188.49 188.97
C GLY A 89 -59.68 188.91 187.49
N ARG A 90 -60.57 188.47 186.56
CA ARG A 90 -61.79 187.63 186.64
C ARG A 90 -62.21 187.16 185.22
N LEU A 91 -63.14 186.18 185.10
CA LEU A 91 -63.80 185.66 183.86
C LEU A 91 -62.90 184.74 182.99
N CYS A 92 -63.37 183.84 182.10
CA CYS A 92 -64.74 183.37 181.78
C CYS A 92 -64.77 181.83 181.45
N THR A 93 -65.75 181.31 180.68
CA THR A 93 -66.02 179.85 180.53
C THR A 93 -66.44 179.34 179.13
N THR A 94 -65.94 178.16 178.69
CA THR A 94 -66.60 176.97 178.03
C THR A 94 -65.75 176.26 176.92
N GLY A 95 -65.91 174.92 176.77
CA GLY A 95 -65.63 174.14 175.52
C GLY A 95 -64.48 173.11 175.50
N LEU A 96 -64.77 171.82 175.21
CA LEU A 96 -63.84 170.70 174.87
C LEU A 96 -64.64 169.39 174.61
N PRO A 97 -64.78 168.83 173.39
CA PRO A 97 -63.94 167.67 172.96
C PRO A 97 -63.82 167.42 171.42
N ALA A 98 -62.61 167.20 170.86
CA ALA A 98 -62.45 166.78 169.44
C ALA A 98 -61.14 166.04 169.06
N ASN A 99 -59.99 166.47 169.58
CA ASN A 99 -58.65 166.21 169.00
C ASN A 99 -58.07 164.78 169.01
N TYR A 100 -58.80 163.72 169.39
CA TYR A 100 -58.20 162.38 169.59
C TYR A 100 -58.39 161.39 168.44
N GLU A 101 -59.40 161.57 167.57
CA GLU A 101 -59.72 160.56 166.55
C GLU A 101 -58.81 160.60 165.30
N GLU A 102 -58.23 161.75 164.98
CA GLU A 102 -57.52 161.97 163.71
C GLU A 102 -56.15 161.26 163.69
N GLU A 103 -55.40 161.33 164.79
CA GLU A 103 -54.09 160.69 164.99
C GLU A 103 -54.12 159.17 164.70
N ARG A 104 -55.26 158.51 164.99
CA ARG A 104 -55.43 157.06 164.77
C ARG A 104 -55.59 156.70 163.29
N ARG A 105 -56.15 157.59 162.46
CA ARG A 105 -56.38 157.33 161.02
C ARG A 105 -55.06 157.33 160.26
N ALA A 106 -54.20 158.33 160.49
CA ALA A 106 -52.93 158.50 159.80
C ALA A 106 -51.98 157.29 159.91
N ARG A 107 -51.93 156.61 161.07
CA ARG A 107 -51.14 155.37 161.23
C ARG A 107 -51.63 154.23 160.34
N SER A 108 -52.95 154.04 160.23
CA SER A 108 -53.54 152.97 159.42
C SER A 108 -53.29 153.19 157.93
N GLU A 109 -53.32 154.44 157.46
CA GLU A 109 -53.02 154.79 156.07
C GLU A 109 -51.55 154.52 155.71
N LEU A 110 -50.62 154.84 156.62
CA LEU A 110 -49.19 154.52 156.44
C LEU A 110 -48.93 153.02 156.37
N GLU A 111 -49.58 152.22 157.21
CA GLU A 111 -49.43 150.76 157.22
C GLU A 111 -49.96 150.13 155.91
N ILE A 112 -51.15 150.55 155.44
CA ILE A 112 -51.70 150.17 154.13
C ILE A 112 -50.75 150.58 152.99
N ARG A 113 -50.10 151.75 153.08
CA ARG A 113 -49.14 152.23 152.08
C ARG A 113 -47.86 151.39 152.06
N CYS A 114 -47.35 150.97 153.22
CA CYS A 114 -46.23 150.03 153.32
C CYS A 114 -46.58 148.65 152.74
N GLN A 115 -47.80 148.14 152.97
CA GLN A 115 -48.26 146.88 152.38
C GLN A 115 -48.38 146.97 150.84
N ARG A 116 -48.90 148.08 150.30
CA ARG A 116 -48.90 148.33 148.84
C ARG A 116 -47.51 148.36 148.25
N LEU A 117 -46.59 149.13 148.84
CA LEU A 117 -45.20 149.21 148.38
C LEU A 117 -44.48 147.86 148.44
N ALA A 118 -44.82 146.99 149.41
CA ALA A 118 -44.29 145.63 149.47
C ALA A 118 -44.78 144.73 148.33
N LEU A 119 -46.05 144.87 147.91
CA LEU A 119 -46.61 144.16 146.75
C LEU A 119 -46.05 144.70 145.43
N GLU A 120 -46.01 146.02 145.25
CA GLU A 120 -45.41 146.68 144.07
C GLU A 120 -43.91 146.28 143.92
N LEU A 121 -43.20 146.13 145.03
CA LEU A 121 -41.80 145.65 145.07
C LEU A 121 -41.66 144.13 144.84
N ALA A 122 -42.74 143.35 145.02
CA ALA A 122 -42.79 141.94 144.63
C ALA A 122 -43.11 141.78 143.13
N ASP A 123 -44.12 142.49 142.62
CA ASP A 123 -44.50 142.48 141.20
C ASP A 123 -43.35 142.96 140.29
N THR A 124 -42.63 144.01 140.70
CA THR A 124 -41.44 144.47 139.97
C THR A 124 -40.28 143.46 140.01
N LYS A 125 -40.10 142.71 141.11
CA LYS A 125 -39.13 141.59 141.16
C LYS A 125 -39.55 140.43 140.25
N GLN A 126 -40.84 140.09 140.24
CA GLN A 126 -41.39 139.07 139.32
C GLN A 126 -41.14 139.47 137.86
N LEU A 127 -41.43 140.72 137.49
CA LEU A 127 -41.17 141.28 136.16
C LEU A 127 -39.69 141.28 135.77
N ILE A 128 -38.78 141.57 136.73
CA ILE A 128 -37.33 141.48 136.50
C ILE A 128 -36.91 140.03 136.28
N GLN A 129 -37.34 139.09 137.14
CA GLN A 129 -37.02 137.66 136.96
C GLN A 129 -37.57 137.09 135.64
N ASP A 130 -38.77 137.47 135.25
CA ASP A 130 -39.36 137.14 133.95
C ASP A 130 -38.55 137.72 132.78
N GLY A 131 -38.05 138.95 132.93
CA GLY A 131 -37.19 139.62 131.95
C GLY A 131 -35.80 139.00 131.86
N ASP A 132 -35.23 138.57 132.98
CA ASP A 132 -33.92 137.91 133.06
C ASP A 132 -33.98 136.50 132.50
N TYR A 133 -34.98 135.69 132.87
CA TYR A 133 -35.22 134.38 132.27
C TYR A 133 -35.43 134.47 130.75
N LYS A 134 -36.18 135.49 130.28
CA LYS A 134 -36.33 135.76 128.84
C LYS A 134 -35.00 136.14 128.19
N ARG A 135 -34.15 136.97 128.83
CA ARG A 135 -32.81 137.34 128.31
C ARG A 135 -31.84 136.16 128.25
N GLU A 136 -31.71 135.40 129.33
CA GLU A 136 -30.82 134.24 129.43
C GLU A 136 -31.22 133.14 128.43
N ASN A 137 -32.51 132.86 128.31
CA ASN A 137 -33.01 131.80 127.43
C ASN A 137 -33.17 132.25 125.97
N TYR A 138 -33.25 133.55 125.66
CA TYR A 138 -33.33 134.06 124.28
C TYR A 138 -32.16 133.59 123.42
N GLU A 139 -30.92 133.73 123.90
CA GLU A 139 -29.74 133.25 123.15
C GLU A 139 -29.67 131.72 123.07
N LYS A 140 -30.42 130.96 123.88
CA LYS A 140 -30.58 129.50 123.69
C LYS A 140 -31.61 129.21 122.59
N ILE A 141 -32.83 129.73 122.71
CA ILE A 141 -33.92 129.52 121.74
C ILE A 141 -33.49 130.00 120.34
N LYS A 142 -32.78 131.13 120.26
CA LYS A 142 -32.20 131.66 119.03
C LYS A 142 -31.19 130.68 118.41
N ARG A 143 -30.26 130.11 119.18
CA ARG A 143 -29.32 129.08 118.68
C ARG A 143 -30.03 127.82 118.20
N GLU A 144 -31.07 127.36 118.91
CA GLU A 144 -31.87 126.20 118.51
C GLU A 144 -32.63 126.48 117.20
N ARG A 145 -33.26 127.65 117.08
CA ARG A 145 -33.94 128.14 115.86
C ARG A 145 -32.96 128.28 114.69
N ASP A 146 -31.81 128.94 114.90
CA ASP A 146 -30.77 129.12 113.89
C ASP A 146 -30.22 127.75 113.41
N GLY A 147 -30.09 126.81 114.35
CA GLY A 147 -29.73 125.41 114.11
C GLY A 147 -30.74 124.69 113.22
N TYR A 148 -32.03 124.68 113.60
CA TYR A 148 -33.10 124.10 112.78
C TYR A 148 -33.23 124.79 111.41
N GLU A 149 -32.99 126.10 111.31
CA GLU A 149 -32.90 126.78 110.02
C GLU A 149 -31.71 126.29 109.18
N THR A 150 -30.55 125.98 109.78
CA THR A 150 -29.42 125.38 109.05
C THR A 150 -29.71 123.94 108.63
N GLU A 151 -30.28 123.12 109.50
CA GLU A 151 -30.68 121.74 109.20
C GLU A 151 -31.74 121.69 108.09
N PHE A 152 -32.75 122.56 108.13
CA PHE A 152 -33.76 122.68 107.08
C PHE A 152 -33.14 123.11 105.74
N ARG A 153 -32.20 124.07 105.75
CA ARG A 153 -31.44 124.47 104.56
C ARG A 153 -30.58 123.34 104.00
N GLU A 154 -29.99 122.51 104.86
CA GLU A 154 -29.25 121.32 104.44
C GLU A 154 -30.15 120.22 103.89
N LEU A 155 -31.26 119.92 104.55
CA LEU A 155 -32.22 118.89 104.11
C LEU A 155 -32.87 119.29 102.77
N ARG A 156 -33.22 120.57 102.59
CA ARG A 156 -33.65 121.10 101.29
C ARG A 156 -32.58 120.90 100.22
N LYS A 157 -31.31 121.27 100.47
CA LYS A 157 -30.21 121.03 99.52
C LYS A 157 -30.01 119.54 99.21
N LYS A 158 -30.13 118.67 100.20
CA LYS A 158 -30.02 117.21 100.04
C LYS A 158 -31.16 116.67 99.17
N LEU A 159 -32.38 117.19 99.34
CA LEU A 159 -33.54 116.88 98.48
C LEU A 159 -33.35 117.42 97.05
N GLU A 160 -32.96 118.67 96.88
CA GLU A 160 -32.70 119.30 95.57
C GLU A 160 -31.62 118.53 94.78
N MET A 161 -30.56 118.08 95.45
CA MET A 161 -29.54 117.21 94.86
C MET A 161 -30.08 115.81 94.52
N LEU A 162 -30.93 115.23 95.39
CA LEU A 162 -31.54 113.93 95.14
C LEU A 162 -32.48 114.00 93.92
N ASP A 163 -33.33 115.02 93.81
CA ASP A 163 -34.20 115.27 92.67
C ASP A 163 -33.40 115.48 91.38
N PHE A 164 -32.27 116.18 91.44
CA PHE A 164 -31.35 116.30 90.30
C PHE A 164 -30.79 114.93 89.87
N THR A 165 -30.33 114.10 90.82
CA THR A 165 -29.85 112.74 90.49
C THR A 165 -30.96 111.81 90.00
N HIS A 166 -32.16 111.88 90.57
CA HIS A 166 -33.31 111.09 90.14
C HIS A 166 -33.79 111.48 88.73
N THR A 167 -33.81 112.78 88.41
CA THR A 167 -34.15 113.26 87.06
C THR A 167 -33.06 112.97 86.03
N ALA A 168 -31.77 112.92 86.43
CA ALA A 168 -30.68 112.43 85.58
C ALA A 168 -30.83 110.92 85.29
N LEU A 169 -30.91 110.08 86.33
CA LEU A 169 -31.09 108.62 86.20
C LEU A 169 -32.38 108.25 85.43
N THR A 170 -33.45 109.05 85.58
CA THR A 170 -34.69 108.86 84.81
C THR A 170 -34.50 109.17 83.33
N LYS A 171 -33.68 110.17 82.96
CA LYS A 171 -33.32 110.42 81.55
C LYS A 171 -32.48 109.27 81.01
N GLU A 172 -31.39 108.91 81.69
CA GLU A 172 -30.50 107.79 81.31
C GLU A 172 -31.29 106.49 81.10
N ARG A 173 -32.17 106.12 82.05
CA ARG A 173 -33.03 104.94 81.90
C ARG A 173 -34.02 105.05 80.73
N ASN A 174 -34.55 106.24 80.45
CA ASN A 174 -35.45 106.44 79.31
C ASN A 174 -34.70 106.45 77.97
N ASP A 175 -33.45 106.90 77.94
CA ASP A 175 -32.59 106.91 76.75
C ASP A 175 -32.06 105.51 76.45
N LEU A 176 -31.58 104.77 77.45
CA LEU A 176 -31.28 103.34 77.35
C LEU A 176 -32.50 102.52 76.89
N ASN A 177 -33.72 102.87 77.32
CA ASN A 177 -34.94 102.21 76.86
C ASN A 177 -35.26 102.52 75.38
N LYS A 178 -34.88 103.70 74.86
CA LYS A 178 -34.94 103.99 73.41
C LYS A 178 -33.91 103.17 72.65
N GLU A 179 -32.68 103.08 73.16
CA GLU A 179 -31.61 102.27 72.55
C GLU A 179 -31.97 100.77 72.51
N VAL A 180 -32.54 100.23 73.59
CA VAL A 180 -33.08 98.86 73.60
C VAL A 180 -34.18 98.69 72.55
N ALA A 181 -35.08 99.67 72.38
CA ALA A 181 -36.13 99.62 71.37
C ALA A 181 -35.59 99.71 69.92
N THR A 182 -34.60 100.55 69.65
CA THR A 182 -33.98 100.63 68.30
C THR A 182 -33.14 99.40 67.99
N LEU A 183 -32.43 98.83 68.98
CA LEU A 183 -31.73 97.55 68.84
C LEU A 183 -32.71 96.38 68.59
N GLN A 184 -33.85 96.33 69.29
CA GLN A 184 -34.90 95.34 69.03
C GLN A 184 -35.48 95.46 67.60
N GLN A 185 -35.71 96.68 67.12
CA GLN A 185 -36.14 96.92 65.74
C GLN A 185 -35.07 96.48 64.72
N SER A 186 -33.80 96.78 64.99
CA SER A 186 -32.66 96.36 64.16
C SER A 186 -32.54 94.83 64.10
N VAL A 187 -32.60 94.13 65.24
CA VAL A 187 -32.61 92.66 65.30
C VAL A 187 -33.81 92.07 64.53
N THR A 188 -34.99 92.69 64.63
CA THR A 188 -36.19 92.26 63.89
C THR A 188 -36.04 92.42 62.37
N LEU A 189 -35.32 93.46 61.91
CA LEU A 189 -34.99 93.64 60.49
C LEU A 189 -33.97 92.60 60.02
N MET A 190 -32.85 92.46 60.74
CA MET A 190 -31.80 91.49 60.43
C MET A 190 -32.31 90.03 60.43
N GLN A 191 -33.33 89.70 61.22
CA GLN A 191 -34.02 88.41 61.17
C GLN A 191 -34.77 88.20 59.84
N LYS A 192 -35.49 89.22 59.35
CA LYS A 192 -36.18 89.16 58.05
C LYS A 192 -35.20 89.06 56.89
N ASP A 193 -34.09 89.79 56.95
CA ASP A 193 -33.03 89.74 55.93
C ASP A 193 -32.37 88.35 55.91
N LYS A 194 -32.08 87.77 57.09
CA LYS A 194 -31.62 86.40 57.23
C LYS A 194 -32.62 85.39 56.64
N GLU A 195 -33.91 85.54 56.91
CA GLU A 195 -34.94 84.68 56.33
C GLU A 195 -35.01 84.80 54.80
N TYR A 196 -34.95 86.02 54.27
CA TYR A 196 -34.96 86.28 52.83
C TYR A 196 -33.74 85.64 52.14
N LEU A 197 -32.55 85.86 52.67
CA LEU A 197 -31.31 85.25 52.16
C LEU A 197 -31.32 83.73 52.31
N ASN A 198 -31.90 83.17 53.39
CA ASN A 198 -32.06 81.72 53.54
C ASN A 198 -33.00 81.13 52.48
N ARG A 199 -34.12 81.81 52.15
CA ARG A 199 -35.03 81.38 51.08
C ARG A 199 -34.34 81.43 49.72
N GLN A 200 -33.61 82.51 49.42
CA GLN A 200 -32.81 82.61 48.19
C GLN A 200 -31.74 81.53 48.07
N ASN A 201 -30.99 81.25 49.15
CA ASN A 201 -30.01 80.16 49.15
C ASN A 201 -30.67 78.80 48.93
N MET A 202 -31.86 78.54 49.51
CA MET A 202 -32.59 77.31 49.27
C MET A 202 -33.06 77.18 47.81
N GLU A 203 -33.59 78.26 47.22
CA GLU A 203 -33.94 78.29 45.79
C GLU A 203 -32.73 78.06 44.89
N LEU A 204 -31.58 78.68 45.20
CA LEU A 204 -30.34 78.49 44.43
C LEU A 204 -29.83 77.05 44.57
N ASN A 205 -29.81 76.48 45.76
CA ASN A 205 -29.40 75.09 45.99
C ASN A 205 -30.28 74.10 45.20
N VAL A 206 -31.61 74.32 45.15
CA VAL A 206 -32.52 73.49 44.33
C VAL A 206 -32.26 73.66 42.83
N ARG A 207 -31.92 74.87 42.37
CA ARG A 207 -31.54 75.11 40.96
C ARG A 207 -30.20 74.47 40.61
N CYS A 208 -29.20 74.54 41.50
CA CYS A 208 -27.90 73.88 41.34
C CYS A 208 -28.07 72.37 41.28
N ALA A 209 -28.78 71.77 42.24
CA ALA A 209 -29.06 70.34 42.25
C ALA A 209 -29.76 69.88 40.97
N HIS A 210 -30.73 70.66 40.44
CA HIS A 210 -31.40 70.33 39.17
C HIS A 210 -30.51 70.50 37.92
N GLN A 211 -29.51 71.40 37.97
CA GLN A 211 -28.50 71.56 36.92
C GLN A 211 -27.46 70.44 36.96
N GLU A 212 -27.06 69.99 38.14
CA GLU A 212 -26.20 68.81 38.36
C GLU A 212 -26.89 67.55 37.82
N ASP A 213 -28.14 67.31 38.23
CA ASP A 213 -29.07 66.28 37.71
C ASP A 213 -29.12 66.25 36.16
N HIS A 214 -29.10 67.44 35.54
CA HIS A 214 -29.16 67.60 34.08
C HIS A 214 -27.80 67.37 33.42
N LEU A 215 -26.71 67.80 34.05
CA LEU A 215 -25.34 67.53 33.59
C LEU A 215 -25.02 66.04 33.64
N ASP A 216 -25.42 65.31 34.68
CA ASP A 216 -25.17 63.87 34.81
C ASP A 216 -25.95 63.06 33.78
N ARG A 217 -27.19 63.47 33.47
CA ARG A 217 -27.98 62.89 32.35
C ARG A 217 -27.31 63.14 31.00
N LEU A 218 -26.80 64.35 30.74
CA LEU A 218 -26.08 64.67 29.50
C LEU A 218 -24.73 63.93 29.41
N GLN A 219 -23.99 63.78 30.51
CA GLN A 219 -22.76 62.98 30.55
C GLN A 219 -23.06 61.50 30.25
N THR A 220 -24.11 60.93 30.84
CA THR A 220 -24.54 59.55 30.56
C THR A 220 -24.87 59.38 29.08
N GLN A 221 -25.67 60.29 28.49
CA GLN A 221 -25.99 60.28 27.06
C GLN A 221 -24.75 60.47 26.17
N LEU A 222 -23.75 61.23 26.60
CA LEU A 222 -22.49 61.39 25.88
C LEU A 222 -21.65 60.11 25.87
N GLU A 223 -21.54 59.40 27.00
CA GLU A 223 -20.82 58.12 27.02
C GLU A 223 -21.59 57.01 26.28
N ASP A 224 -22.92 56.94 26.41
CA ASP A 224 -23.75 56.01 25.63
C ASP A 224 -23.62 56.24 24.11
N THR A 225 -23.59 57.50 23.65
CA THR A 225 -23.42 57.81 22.22
C THR A 225 -21.99 57.60 21.72
N LYS A 226 -20.95 57.87 22.54
CA LYS A 226 -19.56 57.46 22.23
C LYS A 226 -19.45 55.96 22.07
N LYS A 227 -20.01 55.19 23.01
CA LYS A 227 -20.00 53.73 23.01
C LYS A 227 -20.77 53.16 21.82
N ALA A 228 -22.00 53.63 21.56
CA ALA A 228 -22.79 53.18 20.40
C ALA A 228 -22.09 53.45 19.05
N ARG A 229 -21.32 54.55 18.97
CA ARG A 229 -20.44 54.86 17.84
C ARG A 229 -19.25 53.90 17.75
N GLU A 230 -18.62 53.56 18.87
CA GLU A 230 -17.49 52.62 18.93
C GLU A 230 -17.92 51.18 18.58
N ASP A 231 -19.02 50.69 19.16
CA ASP A 231 -19.72 49.47 18.78
C ASP A 231 -19.99 49.41 17.26
N ALA A 232 -20.39 50.54 16.65
CA ALA A 232 -20.66 50.62 15.21
C ALA A 232 -19.37 50.61 14.37
N TYR A 233 -18.28 51.24 14.83
CA TYR A 233 -16.97 51.14 14.19
C TYR A 233 -16.41 49.72 14.28
N GLU A 234 -16.51 49.05 15.42
CA GLU A 234 -16.06 47.66 15.58
C GLU A 234 -16.84 46.70 14.67
N LYS A 235 -18.17 46.84 14.57
CA LYS A 235 -19.01 46.08 13.63
C LYS A 235 -18.63 46.34 12.17
N ASN A 236 -18.31 47.58 11.81
CA ASN A 236 -17.88 47.91 10.44
C ASN A 236 -16.48 47.37 10.12
N VAL A 237 -15.54 47.44 11.06
CA VAL A 237 -14.18 46.90 10.91
C VAL A 237 -14.19 45.37 10.83
N SER A 238 -14.87 44.69 11.77
CA SER A 238 -14.98 43.23 11.78
C SER A 238 -15.71 42.70 10.53
N SER A 239 -16.78 43.36 10.08
CA SER A 239 -17.48 43.04 8.83
C SER A 239 -16.55 43.19 7.61
N ARG A 240 -15.87 44.34 7.46
CA ARG A 240 -14.90 44.58 6.38
C ARG A 240 -13.80 43.52 6.35
N ASP A 241 -13.22 43.21 7.50
CA ASP A 241 -12.07 42.31 7.60
C ASP A 241 -12.48 40.84 7.46
N HIS A 242 -13.69 40.47 7.88
CA HIS A 242 -14.31 39.18 7.57
C HIS A 242 -14.52 39.02 6.05
N TYR A 243 -15.20 39.97 5.38
CA TYR A 243 -15.40 39.89 3.94
C TYR A 243 -14.09 39.90 3.15
N LYS A 244 -13.13 40.75 3.53
CA LYS A 244 -11.77 40.74 2.97
C LYS A 244 -11.15 39.34 3.07
N THR A 245 -11.17 38.76 4.27
CA THR A 245 -10.62 37.41 4.52
C THR A 245 -11.36 36.35 3.71
N GLU A 246 -12.69 36.44 3.56
CA GLU A 246 -13.45 35.53 2.70
C GLU A 246 -13.05 35.63 1.23
N TYR A 247 -12.89 36.84 0.68
CA TYR A 247 -12.46 37.03 -0.70
C TYR A 247 -11.00 36.56 -0.92
N GLU A 248 -10.10 36.86 0.02
CA GLU A 248 -8.71 36.36 -0.01
C GLU A 248 -8.63 34.83 0.16
N ASN A 249 -9.55 34.21 0.89
CA ASN A 249 -9.68 32.75 0.96
C ASN A 249 -10.20 32.17 -0.36
N LYS A 250 -11.34 32.65 -0.85
CA LYS A 250 -11.96 32.18 -2.10
C LYS A 250 -11.01 32.29 -3.28
N LEU A 251 -10.28 33.41 -3.41
CA LEU A 251 -9.26 33.60 -4.44
C LEU A 251 -8.08 32.63 -4.28
N ARG A 252 -7.58 32.39 -3.06
CA ARG A 252 -6.54 31.39 -2.80
C ARG A 252 -7.01 29.98 -3.16
N ASP A 253 -8.24 29.61 -2.78
CA ASP A 253 -8.84 28.31 -3.08
C ASP A 253 -9.08 28.13 -4.58
N GLU A 254 -9.39 29.20 -5.33
CA GLU A 254 -9.51 29.15 -6.80
C GLU A 254 -8.15 29.00 -7.47
N LEU A 255 -7.15 29.78 -7.06
CA LEU A 255 -5.77 29.66 -7.57
C LEU A 255 -5.18 28.28 -7.27
N GLU A 256 -5.41 27.73 -6.08
CA GLU A 256 -4.95 26.39 -5.71
C GLU A 256 -5.70 25.29 -6.47
N ARG A 257 -7.03 25.41 -6.65
CA ARG A 257 -7.81 24.47 -7.49
C ARG A 257 -7.35 24.50 -8.95
N ILE A 258 -6.98 25.66 -9.49
CA ILE A 258 -6.38 25.77 -10.83
C ILE A 258 -4.99 25.11 -10.84
N ARG A 259 -4.12 25.43 -9.88
CA ARG A 259 -2.77 24.85 -9.76
C ARG A 259 -2.81 23.32 -9.72
N ILE A 260 -3.67 22.73 -8.90
CA ILE A 260 -3.83 21.27 -8.78
C ILE A 260 -4.37 20.67 -10.08
N LYS A 261 -5.40 21.26 -10.70
CA LYS A 261 -5.95 20.77 -11.98
C LYS A 261 -4.90 20.79 -13.10
N THR A 262 -4.25 21.92 -13.33
CA THR A 262 -3.22 22.04 -14.37
C THR A 262 -2.04 21.10 -14.11
N SER A 263 -1.63 20.91 -12.84
CA SER A 263 -0.59 19.93 -12.50
C SER A 263 -1.03 18.50 -12.83
N HIS A 264 -2.25 18.12 -12.46
CA HIS A 264 -2.80 16.79 -12.77
C HIS A 264 -3.01 16.56 -14.26
N GLU A 265 -3.42 17.57 -15.02
CA GLU A 265 -3.53 17.54 -16.49
C GLU A 265 -2.15 17.35 -17.13
N ILE A 266 -1.12 18.06 -16.66
CA ILE A 266 0.28 17.87 -17.11
C ILE A 266 0.76 16.45 -16.80
N GLU A 267 0.57 15.94 -15.58
CA GLU A 267 0.92 14.56 -15.21
C GLU A 267 0.15 13.53 -16.06
N SER A 268 -1.11 13.80 -16.39
CA SER A 268 -1.95 12.91 -17.21
C SER A 268 -1.47 12.87 -18.65
N LEU A 269 -1.12 14.02 -19.22
CA LEU A 269 -0.53 14.13 -20.56
C LEU A 269 0.86 13.49 -20.61
N GLN A 270 1.69 13.66 -19.58
CA GLN A 270 3.00 12.99 -19.47
C GLN A 270 2.85 11.46 -19.38
N ARG A 271 1.92 10.96 -18.56
CA ARG A 271 1.59 9.52 -18.48
C ARG A 271 1.08 8.99 -19.81
N ALA A 272 0.09 9.64 -20.42
CA ALA A 272 -0.47 9.22 -21.70
C ALA A 272 0.58 9.22 -22.83
N SER A 273 1.41 10.27 -22.92
CA SER A 273 2.52 10.35 -23.88
C SER A 273 3.54 9.24 -23.66
N LYS A 274 3.98 9.01 -22.42
CA LYS A 274 4.87 7.90 -22.06
C LYS A 274 4.27 6.55 -22.45
N GLU A 275 3.01 6.28 -22.11
CA GLU A 275 2.36 5.02 -22.47
C GLU A 275 2.21 4.85 -23.98
N MET A 276 1.99 5.93 -24.76
CA MET A 276 1.98 5.85 -26.22
C MET A 276 3.35 5.45 -26.75
N TYR A 277 4.44 6.08 -26.29
CA TYR A 277 5.80 5.68 -26.66
C TYR A 277 6.13 4.25 -26.21
N GLU A 278 5.64 3.79 -25.05
CA GLU A 278 5.81 2.41 -24.57
C GLU A 278 4.93 1.38 -25.30
N ARG A 279 3.80 1.79 -25.89
CA ARG A 279 3.01 0.98 -26.84
C ARG A 279 3.73 0.88 -28.18
N GLU A 280 4.14 2.01 -28.75
CA GLU A 280 4.87 2.07 -30.02
C GLU A 280 6.19 1.28 -29.97
N ASN A 281 6.98 1.43 -28.89
CA ASN A 281 8.22 0.65 -28.71
C ASN A 281 7.98 -0.85 -28.60
N ARG A 282 6.81 -1.30 -28.11
CA ARG A 282 6.44 -2.72 -28.12
C ARG A 282 6.04 -3.17 -29.52
N ASN A 283 5.15 -2.44 -30.18
CA ASN A 283 4.73 -2.72 -31.56
C ASN A 283 5.94 -2.79 -32.52
N LEU A 284 6.93 -1.91 -32.37
CA LEU A 284 8.17 -1.92 -33.17
C LEU A 284 9.08 -3.11 -32.86
N ARG A 285 9.17 -3.55 -31.59
CA ARG A 285 9.90 -4.77 -31.21
C ARG A 285 9.21 -6.02 -31.75
N GLU A 286 7.89 -6.12 -31.58
CA GLU A 286 7.08 -7.22 -32.09
C GLU A 286 7.12 -7.28 -33.63
N SER A 287 7.06 -6.14 -34.31
CA SER A 287 7.24 -6.04 -35.77
C SER A 287 8.64 -6.50 -36.23
N ARG A 288 9.70 -6.04 -35.54
CA ARG A 288 11.07 -6.50 -35.78
C ARG A 288 11.20 -8.01 -35.58
N ASP A 289 10.65 -8.55 -34.50
CA ASP A 289 10.81 -9.96 -34.14
C ASP A 289 10.03 -10.87 -35.10
N ASN A 290 8.84 -10.44 -35.54
CA ASN A 290 8.11 -11.07 -36.64
C ASN A 290 8.91 -11.03 -37.95
N ALA A 291 9.56 -9.90 -38.29
CA ALA A 291 10.40 -9.79 -39.48
C ALA A 291 11.66 -10.67 -39.41
N VAL A 292 12.25 -10.86 -38.23
CA VAL A 292 13.35 -11.80 -38.00
C VAL A 292 12.88 -13.25 -38.20
N ILE A 293 11.74 -13.62 -37.63
CA ILE A 293 11.13 -14.96 -37.82
C ILE A 293 10.86 -15.25 -39.30
N GLU A 294 10.30 -14.29 -40.04
CA GLU A 294 10.02 -14.48 -41.48
C GLU A 294 11.31 -14.52 -42.32
N LYS A 295 12.31 -13.71 -41.98
CA LYS A 295 13.65 -13.78 -42.59
C LYS A 295 14.32 -15.14 -42.33
N ASP A 296 14.17 -15.72 -41.14
CA ASP A 296 14.73 -17.04 -40.83
C ASP A 296 13.96 -18.20 -41.48
N ARG A 297 12.63 -18.06 -41.66
CA ARG A 297 11.84 -18.96 -42.54
C ARG A 297 12.33 -18.90 -43.99
N ALA A 298 12.54 -17.69 -44.52
CA ALA A 298 13.03 -17.50 -45.89
C ALA A 298 14.43 -18.10 -46.09
N LEU A 299 15.37 -17.88 -45.16
CA LEU A 299 16.70 -18.51 -45.19
C LEU A 299 16.66 -20.05 -45.12
N ASN A 300 15.69 -20.62 -44.39
CA ASN A 300 15.53 -22.08 -44.35
C ASN A 300 14.92 -22.61 -45.67
N ALA A 301 13.95 -21.91 -46.25
CA ALA A 301 13.43 -22.24 -47.58
C ALA A 301 14.48 -22.10 -48.69
N GLU A 302 15.38 -21.12 -48.60
CA GLU A 302 16.56 -20.96 -49.46
C GLU A 302 17.50 -22.16 -49.33
N ARG A 303 17.88 -22.54 -48.10
CA ARG A 303 18.73 -23.72 -47.84
C ARG A 303 18.11 -25.01 -48.39
N ASP A 304 16.82 -25.21 -48.18
CA ASP A 304 16.08 -26.36 -48.71
C ASP A 304 16.01 -26.35 -50.25
N ALA A 305 15.95 -25.19 -50.89
CA ALA A 305 15.98 -25.05 -52.34
C ALA A 305 17.39 -25.30 -52.90
N GLN A 306 18.42 -24.75 -52.25
CA GLN A 306 19.83 -24.98 -52.61
C GLN A 306 20.20 -26.47 -52.47
N ALA A 307 19.82 -27.13 -51.37
CA ALA A 307 20.06 -28.55 -51.17
C ALA A 307 19.39 -29.43 -52.25
N LYS A 308 18.20 -29.04 -52.74
CA LYS A 308 17.52 -29.72 -53.87
C LYS A 308 18.22 -29.44 -55.21
N TYR A 309 18.74 -28.23 -55.41
CA TYR A 309 19.53 -27.88 -56.59
C TYR A 309 20.86 -28.64 -56.63
N ASP A 310 21.57 -28.75 -55.51
CA ASP A 310 22.82 -29.50 -55.38
C ASP A 310 22.58 -31.00 -55.62
N GLN A 311 21.51 -31.58 -55.06
CA GLN A 311 21.06 -32.94 -55.37
C GLN A 311 20.76 -33.14 -56.87
N LEU A 312 20.12 -32.17 -57.52
CA LEU A 312 19.81 -32.24 -58.95
C LEU A 312 21.07 -32.09 -59.83
N LEU A 313 22.04 -31.27 -59.41
CA LEU A 313 23.35 -31.18 -60.05
C LEU A 313 24.12 -32.50 -59.96
N ASP A 314 24.12 -33.17 -58.81
CA ASP A 314 24.80 -34.46 -58.65
C ASP A 314 24.08 -35.58 -59.40
N GLN A 315 22.75 -35.58 -59.46
CA GLN A 315 22.00 -36.46 -60.37
C GLN A 315 22.34 -36.19 -61.84
N PHE A 316 22.44 -34.92 -62.26
CA PHE A 316 22.83 -34.56 -63.61
C PHE A 316 24.27 -35.01 -63.93
N ARG A 317 25.22 -34.83 -63.01
CA ARG A 317 26.61 -35.34 -63.13
C ARG A 317 26.66 -36.86 -63.25
N GLN A 318 25.89 -37.58 -62.43
CA GLN A 318 25.80 -39.05 -62.51
C GLN A 318 25.20 -39.51 -63.84
N LEU A 319 24.11 -38.87 -64.29
CA LEU A 319 23.51 -39.14 -65.59
C LEU A 319 24.50 -38.85 -66.74
N GLN A 320 25.19 -37.71 -66.70
CA GLN A 320 26.23 -37.36 -67.67
C GLN A 320 27.33 -38.44 -67.70
N LEU A 321 27.91 -38.80 -66.56
CA LEU A 321 28.95 -39.84 -66.48
C LEU A 321 28.47 -41.19 -67.03
N SER A 322 27.22 -41.58 -66.74
CA SER A 322 26.62 -42.82 -67.26
C SER A 322 26.34 -42.76 -68.78
N SER A 323 26.01 -41.57 -69.29
CA SER A 323 25.83 -41.32 -70.71
C SER A 323 27.18 -41.35 -71.44
N ASP A 324 28.20 -40.69 -70.90
CA ASP A 324 29.56 -40.64 -71.45
C ASP A 324 30.20 -42.04 -71.44
N SER A 325 30.02 -42.84 -70.37
CA SER A 325 30.44 -44.24 -70.36
C SER A 325 29.68 -45.08 -71.38
N ARG A 326 28.36 -44.88 -71.54
CA ARG A 326 27.56 -45.60 -72.54
C ARG A 326 27.90 -45.20 -73.98
N VAL A 327 28.24 -43.94 -74.23
CA VAL A 327 28.77 -43.47 -75.51
C VAL A 327 30.15 -44.09 -75.78
N ALA A 328 31.03 -44.17 -74.78
CA ALA A 328 32.33 -44.85 -74.92
C ALA A 328 32.19 -46.35 -75.21
N GLU A 329 31.26 -47.05 -74.53
CA GLU A 329 30.89 -48.44 -74.84
C GLU A 329 30.42 -48.59 -76.30
N LEU A 330 29.46 -47.78 -76.73
CA LEU A 330 28.90 -47.84 -78.09
C LEU A 330 29.95 -47.50 -79.15
N LEU A 331 30.79 -46.50 -78.92
CA LEU A 331 31.92 -46.18 -79.81
C LEU A 331 32.92 -47.35 -79.92
N ASN A 332 33.18 -48.06 -78.82
CA ASN A 332 34.04 -49.24 -78.84
C ASN A 332 33.37 -50.45 -79.51
N GLN A 333 32.07 -50.64 -79.34
CA GLN A 333 31.29 -51.64 -80.10
C GLN A 333 31.29 -51.32 -81.60
N VAL A 334 31.14 -50.05 -81.99
CA VAL A 334 31.21 -49.62 -83.40
C VAL A 334 32.63 -49.83 -83.97
N LYS A 335 33.70 -49.55 -83.22
CA LYS A 335 35.07 -49.88 -83.64
C LYS A 335 35.26 -51.39 -83.84
N LEU A 336 34.79 -52.22 -82.90
CA LEU A 336 34.86 -53.68 -83.02
C LEU A 336 34.08 -54.19 -84.24
N LYS A 337 32.84 -53.71 -84.43
CA LYS A 337 32.02 -54.06 -85.61
C LYS A 337 32.65 -53.57 -86.92
N LYS A 338 33.32 -52.41 -86.92
CA LYS A 338 34.11 -51.94 -88.06
C LYS A 338 35.28 -52.89 -88.36
N PHE A 339 36.08 -53.30 -87.37
CA PHE A 339 37.16 -54.25 -87.60
C PHE A 339 36.66 -55.65 -88.04
N GLU A 340 35.53 -56.11 -87.50
CA GLU A 340 34.88 -57.35 -87.97
C GLU A 340 34.39 -57.22 -89.42
N MET A 341 33.84 -56.07 -89.81
CA MET A 341 33.42 -55.76 -91.17
C MET A 341 34.62 -55.68 -92.12
N GLU A 342 35.68 -54.95 -91.77
CA GLU A 342 36.92 -54.84 -92.56
C GLU A 342 37.58 -56.22 -92.75
N ARG A 343 37.66 -57.05 -91.71
CA ARG A 343 38.12 -58.45 -91.81
C ARG A 343 37.23 -59.27 -92.74
N SER A 344 35.91 -59.14 -92.63
CA SER A 344 34.95 -59.88 -93.46
C SER A 344 35.00 -59.41 -94.93
N GLN A 345 35.23 -58.12 -95.16
CA GLN A 345 35.44 -57.55 -96.49
C GLN A 345 36.74 -58.06 -97.11
N MET A 346 37.86 -58.12 -96.37
CA MET A 346 39.09 -58.71 -96.91
C MET A 346 38.89 -60.17 -97.33
N VAL A 347 38.18 -60.97 -96.53
CA VAL A 347 37.84 -62.36 -96.88
C VAL A 347 36.87 -62.43 -98.07
N GLN A 348 35.91 -61.50 -98.18
CA GLN A 348 35.02 -61.40 -99.35
C GLN A 348 35.80 -61.03 -100.63
N GLU A 349 36.73 -60.08 -100.55
CA GLU A 349 37.58 -59.70 -101.68
C GLU A 349 38.56 -60.82 -102.06
N GLU A 350 39.14 -61.53 -101.10
CA GLU A 350 40.00 -62.69 -101.36
C GLU A 350 39.22 -63.83 -102.01
N THR A 351 38.03 -64.18 -101.49
CA THR A 351 37.17 -65.20 -102.10
C THR A 351 36.64 -64.79 -103.47
N ALA A 352 36.37 -63.50 -103.71
CA ALA A 352 36.01 -62.98 -105.03
C ALA A 352 37.18 -63.02 -106.03
N ARG A 353 38.42 -62.69 -105.60
CA ARG A 353 39.64 -62.85 -106.41
C ARG A 353 39.87 -64.32 -106.76
N ASN A 354 39.75 -65.22 -105.77
CA ASN A 354 39.89 -66.66 -105.97
C ASN A 354 38.81 -67.21 -106.91
N LEU A 355 37.56 -66.78 -106.78
CA LEU A 355 36.48 -67.13 -107.70
C LEU A 355 36.78 -66.64 -109.13
N SER A 356 37.29 -65.42 -109.30
CA SER A 356 37.69 -64.88 -110.61
C SER A 356 38.85 -65.66 -111.23
N LEU A 357 39.85 -66.07 -110.43
CA LEU A 357 40.92 -66.95 -110.89
C LEU A 357 40.38 -68.32 -111.32
N CYS A 358 39.51 -68.95 -110.53
CA CYS A 358 38.85 -70.20 -110.90
C CYS A 358 37.96 -70.05 -112.16
N GLN A 359 37.31 -68.90 -112.37
CA GLN A 359 36.57 -68.61 -113.61
C GLN A 359 37.50 -68.54 -114.82
N ILE A 360 38.64 -67.85 -114.72
CA ILE A 360 39.66 -67.78 -115.78
C ILE A 360 40.27 -69.17 -116.06
N GLU A 361 40.46 -70.00 -115.02
CA GLU A 361 40.87 -71.39 -115.20
C GLU A 361 39.79 -72.23 -115.88
N CYS A 362 38.53 -72.13 -115.48
CA CYS A 362 37.40 -72.78 -116.15
C CYS A 362 37.30 -72.36 -117.62
N GLU A 363 37.39 -71.06 -117.95
CA GLU A 363 37.44 -70.58 -119.34
C GLU A 363 38.63 -71.18 -120.12
N LYS A 364 39.81 -71.25 -119.50
CA LYS A 364 41.02 -71.83 -120.09
C LYS A 364 40.89 -73.33 -120.30
N HIS A 365 40.15 -74.03 -119.44
CA HIS A 365 39.81 -75.45 -119.61
C HIS A 365 38.72 -75.65 -120.68
N GLN A 366 37.71 -74.76 -120.77
CA GLN A 366 36.69 -74.79 -121.81
C GLN A 366 37.28 -74.50 -123.20
N LYS A 367 38.12 -73.46 -123.34
CA LYS A 367 38.82 -73.15 -124.60
C LYS A 367 39.77 -74.26 -125.05
N LYS A 368 40.29 -75.06 -124.11
CA LYS A 368 41.02 -76.31 -124.42
C LYS A 368 40.08 -77.42 -124.89
N LEU A 369 38.92 -77.58 -124.24
CA LEU A 369 37.91 -78.58 -124.62
C LEU A 369 37.41 -78.31 -126.05
N GLU A 370 37.00 -77.07 -126.33
CA GLU A 370 36.57 -76.60 -127.66
C GLU A 370 37.64 -76.89 -128.73
N ALA A 371 38.92 -76.61 -128.44
CA ALA A 371 40.03 -76.92 -129.36
C ALA A 371 40.30 -78.43 -129.53
N THR A 372 40.02 -79.27 -128.53
CA THR A 372 40.07 -80.73 -128.69
C THR A 372 38.85 -81.28 -129.42
N GLU A 373 37.69 -80.65 -129.31
CA GLU A 373 36.47 -81.02 -130.04
C GLU A 373 36.57 -80.67 -131.53
N THR A 374 37.16 -79.53 -131.89
CA THR A 374 37.47 -79.21 -133.30
C THR A 374 38.47 -80.22 -133.88
N HIS A 375 39.56 -80.53 -133.19
CA HIS A 375 40.52 -81.55 -133.65
C HIS A 375 39.87 -82.96 -133.72
N HIS A 376 38.94 -83.30 -132.83
CA HIS A 376 38.22 -84.58 -132.87
C HIS A 376 37.29 -84.67 -134.09
N THR A 377 36.54 -83.60 -134.39
CA THR A 377 35.65 -83.55 -135.55
C THR A 377 36.41 -83.56 -136.88
N GLU A 378 37.59 -82.91 -136.96
CA GLU A 378 38.49 -83.01 -138.12
C GLU A 378 39.00 -84.44 -138.34
N LEU A 379 39.45 -85.13 -137.29
CA LEU A 379 39.84 -86.55 -137.36
C LEU A 379 38.66 -87.46 -137.74
N GLN A 380 37.47 -87.18 -137.22
CA GLN A 380 36.26 -87.94 -137.53
C GLN A 380 35.87 -87.80 -139.01
N ALA A 381 35.99 -86.60 -139.59
CA ALA A 381 35.77 -86.37 -141.01
C ALA A 381 36.76 -87.15 -141.90
N GLN A 382 38.06 -87.15 -141.55
CA GLN A 382 39.07 -87.96 -142.24
C GLN A 382 38.78 -89.47 -142.15
N ASN A 383 38.28 -89.94 -141.02
CA ASN A 383 37.96 -91.36 -140.82
C ASN A 383 36.75 -91.79 -141.66
N CYS A 384 35.73 -90.93 -141.82
CA CYS A 384 34.62 -91.16 -142.73
C CYS A 384 35.08 -91.27 -144.20
N GLU A 385 36.04 -90.46 -144.64
CA GLU A 385 36.60 -90.54 -146.00
C GLU A 385 37.34 -91.89 -146.22
N GLN A 386 38.13 -92.33 -145.24
CA GLN A 386 38.81 -93.64 -145.25
C GLN A 386 37.79 -94.79 -145.34
N GLN A 387 36.71 -94.76 -144.55
CA GLN A 387 35.67 -95.79 -144.58
C GLN A 387 34.91 -95.83 -145.92
N ALA A 388 34.58 -94.68 -146.51
CA ALA A 388 33.96 -94.64 -147.84
C ALA A 388 34.85 -95.29 -148.92
N ARG A 389 36.18 -95.15 -148.77
CA ARG A 389 37.17 -95.75 -149.68
C ARG A 389 37.32 -97.26 -149.51
N LEU A 390 37.18 -97.78 -148.29
CA LEU A 390 37.18 -99.22 -148.00
C LEU A 390 35.95 -99.92 -148.60
N ALA A 391 34.76 -99.32 -148.46
CA ALA A 391 33.52 -99.89 -148.98
C ALA A 391 33.55 -100.19 -150.49
N THR A 392 34.27 -99.39 -151.29
CA THR A 392 34.42 -99.65 -152.73
C THR A 392 35.32 -100.84 -153.07
N TYR A 393 36.26 -101.21 -152.18
CA TYR A 393 37.07 -102.42 -152.36
C TYR A 393 36.28 -103.68 -151.95
N GLU A 394 35.53 -103.63 -150.85
CA GLU A 394 34.67 -104.75 -150.41
C GLU A 394 33.60 -105.14 -151.44
N GLN A 395 33.16 -104.19 -152.28
CA GLN A 395 32.20 -104.44 -153.35
C GLN A 395 32.78 -105.36 -154.43
N LEU A 396 34.04 -105.11 -154.85
CA LEU A 396 34.76 -105.88 -155.86
C LEU A 396 35.14 -107.29 -155.38
N GLU A 397 35.39 -107.45 -154.08
CA GLU A 397 35.77 -108.75 -153.51
C GLU A 397 34.61 -109.74 -153.53
N LYS A 398 33.38 -109.27 -153.24
CA LYS A 398 32.14 -110.07 -153.28
C LYS A 398 31.83 -110.61 -154.69
N GLU A 399 32.10 -109.82 -155.74
CA GLU A 399 31.91 -110.25 -157.14
C GLU A 399 32.86 -111.41 -157.54
N LEU A 400 34.03 -111.52 -156.91
CA LEU A 400 34.99 -112.62 -157.14
C LEU A 400 34.65 -113.88 -156.34
N ASP A 401 34.10 -113.71 -155.13
CA ASP A 401 33.67 -114.82 -154.28
C ASP A 401 32.47 -115.57 -154.88
N ASP A 402 31.47 -114.87 -155.42
CA ASP A 402 30.29 -115.53 -156.04
C ASP A 402 30.67 -116.43 -157.24
N VAL A 403 31.62 -115.99 -158.07
CA VAL A 403 32.18 -116.80 -159.17
C VAL A 403 32.87 -118.06 -158.64
N THR A 404 33.62 -117.92 -157.53
CA THR A 404 34.31 -119.04 -156.87
C THR A 404 33.31 -120.02 -156.21
N MET A 405 32.23 -119.49 -155.64
CA MET A 405 31.14 -120.26 -155.01
C MET A 405 30.27 -121.02 -156.01
N GLN A 406 30.07 -120.48 -157.23
CA GLN A 406 29.43 -121.23 -158.31
C GLN A 406 30.31 -122.38 -158.81
N ALA A 407 31.61 -122.14 -159.03
CA ALA A 407 32.55 -123.17 -159.45
C ALA A 407 32.67 -124.32 -158.41
N ALA A 408 32.58 -124.02 -157.12
CA ALA A 408 32.68 -125.03 -156.05
C ALA A 408 31.48 -126.00 -155.97
N LYS A 409 30.32 -125.65 -156.55
CA LYS A 409 29.06 -126.42 -156.50
C LYS A 409 28.86 -127.39 -157.68
N MET A 410 29.74 -127.37 -158.68
CA MET A 410 29.71 -128.29 -159.81
C MET A 410 30.39 -129.62 -159.45
N GLU A 411 29.74 -130.75 -159.78
CA GLU A 411 30.22 -132.09 -159.37
C GLU A 411 31.20 -132.76 -160.35
N ASN A 412 31.31 -132.29 -161.61
CA ASN A 412 32.22 -132.85 -162.61
C ASN A 412 33.63 -132.22 -162.53
N GLU A 413 34.69 -133.04 -162.63
CA GLU A 413 36.06 -132.60 -162.27
C GLU A 413 36.82 -131.81 -163.36
N ASP A 414 36.45 -131.92 -164.64
CA ASP A 414 37.34 -131.54 -165.77
C ASP A 414 37.14 -130.15 -166.40
N GLU A 415 36.01 -129.45 -166.22
CA GLU A 415 35.76 -128.14 -166.89
C GLU A 415 35.56 -126.91 -165.94
N PRO A 416 36.44 -126.64 -164.95
CA PRO A 416 36.44 -125.33 -164.26
C PRO A 416 36.79 -124.17 -165.22
N GLU A 417 37.37 -124.48 -166.39
CA GLU A 417 37.75 -123.51 -167.42
C GLU A 417 36.51 -122.97 -168.18
N ARG A 418 35.45 -123.78 -168.34
CA ARG A 418 34.22 -123.37 -169.06
C ARG A 418 33.45 -122.27 -168.31
N VAL A 419 33.35 -122.38 -166.98
CA VAL A 419 32.60 -121.40 -166.15
C VAL A 419 33.31 -120.04 -166.14
N LEU A 420 34.64 -120.00 -166.06
CA LEU A 420 35.41 -118.76 -166.21
C LEU A 420 35.27 -118.15 -167.61
N PHE A 421 35.14 -118.98 -168.65
CA PHE A 421 34.97 -118.51 -170.02
C PHE A 421 33.62 -117.80 -170.24
N SER A 422 32.53 -118.28 -169.62
CA SER A 422 31.21 -117.64 -169.69
C SER A 422 31.16 -116.23 -169.08
N TYR A 423 32.08 -115.88 -168.18
CA TYR A 423 32.23 -114.53 -167.61
C TYR A 423 33.26 -113.67 -168.36
N GLY A 424 33.74 -114.10 -169.53
CA GLY A 424 34.58 -113.28 -170.43
C GLY A 424 36.09 -113.28 -170.13
N TYR A 425 36.53 -113.90 -169.04
CA TYR A 425 37.93 -113.87 -168.58
C TYR A 425 38.87 -114.86 -169.31
N GLY A 426 38.47 -115.37 -170.49
CA GLY A 426 39.12 -116.51 -171.16
C GLY A 426 40.47 -116.27 -171.85
N ALA A 427 40.95 -115.03 -171.95
CA ALA A 427 42.05 -114.69 -172.88
C ALA A 427 43.45 -114.52 -172.25
N ASN A 428 43.58 -113.95 -171.04
CA ASN A 428 44.86 -113.41 -170.54
C ASN A 428 45.11 -113.67 -169.03
N ILE A 429 44.74 -114.85 -168.50
CA ILE A 429 45.02 -115.21 -167.10
C ILE A 429 46.39 -115.90 -166.97
N PRO A 430 47.36 -115.35 -166.20
CA PRO A 430 48.64 -116.00 -165.96
C PRO A 430 48.51 -117.34 -165.21
N THR A 431 49.43 -118.27 -165.49
CA THR A 431 49.42 -119.65 -164.96
C THR A 431 49.46 -119.74 -163.42
N THR A 432 49.95 -118.71 -162.73
CA THR A 432 49.92 -118.58 -161.27
C THR A 432 48.51 -118.40 -160.71
N ALA A 433 47.65 -117.62 -161.39
CA ALA A 433 46.25 -117.47 -161.01
C ALA A 433 45.45 -118.74 -161.29
N LYS A 434 45.73 -119.44 -162.40
CA LYS A 434 45.15 -120.76 -162.71
C LYS A 434 45.43 -121.79 -161.60
N ARG A 435 46.63 -121.75 -160.99
CA ARG A 435 46.96 -122.58 -159.81
C ARG A 435 46.24 -122.13 -158.54
N ARG A 436 46.18 -120.82 -158.27
CA ARG A 436 45.44 -120.27 -157.11
C ARG A 436 43.96 -120.66 -157.13
N LEU A 437 43.30 -120.62 -158.29
CA LEU A 437 41.86 -120.92 -158.37
C LEU A 437 41.53 -122.39 -158.06
N LYS A 438 42.35 -123.36 -158.52
CA LYS A 438 42.21 -124.76 -158.07
C LYS A 438 42.46 -124.91 -156.56
N GLN A 439 43.36 -124.11 -155.98
CA GLN A 439 43.58 -124.11 -154.53
C GLN A 439 42.41 -123.48 -153.75
N SER A 440 41.81 -122.36 -154.21
CA SER A 440 40.66 -121.74 -153.53
C SER A 440 39.41 -122.64 -153.58
N VAL A 441 39.14 -123.32 -154.70
CA VAL A 441 38.04 -124.29 -154.78
C VAL A 441 38.24 -125.49 -153.83
N HIS A 442 39.48 -126.00 -153.70
CA HIS A 442 39.79 -127.04 -152.71
C HIS A 442 39.71 -126.53 -151.26
N LEU A 443 40.11 -125.28 -151.00
CA LEU A 443 39.97 -124.65 -149.69
C LEU A 443 38.50 -124.40 -149.32
N ALA A 444 37.64 -123.98 -150.26
CA ALA A 444 36.20 -123.84 -150.02
C ALA A 444 35.55 -125.18 -149.60
N ARG A 445 35.91 -126.29 -150.28
CA ARG A 445 35.50 -127.64 -149.87
C ARG A 445 36.01 -128.04 -148.47
N ARG A 446 37.17 -127.52 -148.03
CA ARG A 446 37.74 -127.72 -146.68
C ARG A 446 37.04 -126.87 -145.61
N VAL A 447 36.71 -125.61 -145.93
CA VAL A 447 36.02 -124.68 -145.01
C VAL A 447 34.62 -125.19 -144.67
N LEU A 448 33.85 -125.67 -145.66
CA LEU A 448 32.53 -126.27 -145.45
C LEU A 448 32.52 -127.49 -144.51
N GLN A 449 33.66 -128.18 -144.32
CA GLN A 449 33.80 -129.23 -143.30
C GLN A 449 34.07 -128.65 -141.90
N LEU A 450 34.81 -127.54 -141.79
CA LEU A 450 35.16 -126.89 -140.53
C LEU A 450 33.98 -126.09 -139.94
N GLU A 451 33.17 -125.42 -140.76
CA GLU A 451 31.95 -124.74 -140.31
C GLU A 451 30.94 -125.72 -139.67
N LYS A 452 30.92 -126.96 -140.16
CA LYS A 452 30.15 -128.08 -139.59
C LYS A 452 30.63 -128.53 -138.20
N GLN A 453 31.86 -128.20 -137.81
CA GLN A 453 32.41 -128.43 -136.47
C GLN A 453 32.19 -127.21 -135.57
N ASP A 454 32.43 -126.00 -136.09
CA ASP A 454 32.29 -124.75 -135.33
C ASP A 454 30.84 -124.51 -134.86
N THR A 455 29.86 -124.89 -135.70
CA THR A 455 28.42 -124.85 -135.33
C THR A 455 28.01 -125.87 -134.26
N LEU A 456 28.85 -126.84 -133.89
CA LEU A 456 28.63 -127.69 -132.71
C LEU A 456 29.15 -126.98 -131.45
N LEU A 457 30.40 -126.51 -131.48
CA LEU A 457 31.06 -125.85 -130.35
C LEU A 457 30.31 -124.60 -129.85
N ARG A 458 29.72 -123.81 -130.76
CA ARG A 458 28.88 -122.66 -130.36
C ARG A 458 27.65 -123.09 -129.54
N ARG A 459 27.03 -124.24 -129.85
CA ARG A 459 25.91 -124.79 -129.08
C ARG A 459 26.33 -125.37 -127.72
N ASP A 460 27.60 -125.75 -127.55
CA ASP A 460 28.15 -126.10 -126.25
C ASP A 460 28.35 -124.85 -125.39
N LEU A 461 28.92 -123.78 -125.96
CA LEU A 461 29.12 -122.50 -125.27
C LEU A 461 27.80 -121.85 -124.81
N GLU A 462 26.76 -121.87 -125.65
CA GLU A 462 25.43 -121.39 -125.30
C GLU A 462 24.82 -122.16 -124.11
N ARG A 463 25.07 -123.47 -124.01
CA ARG A 463 24.64 -124.30 -122.87
C ARG A 463 25.37 -123.92 -121.58
N GLU A 464 26.69 -123.72 -121.62
CA GLU A 464 27.43 -123.26 -120.44
C GLU A 464 27.06 -121.84 -120.01
N MET A 465 26.75 -120.94 -120.94
CA MET A 465 26.21 -119.61 -120.61
C MET A 465 24.84 -119.69 -119.94
N ALA A 466 23.94 -120.55 -120.43
CA ALA A 466 22.65 -120.80 -119.79
C ALA A 466 22.81 -121.41 -118.39
N HIS A 467 23.75 -122.34 -118.22
CA HIS A 467 24.10 -122.96 -116.95
C HIS A 467 24.65 -121.93 -115.92
N ASN A 468 25.55 -121.03 -116.33
CA ASN A 468 26.02 -119.94 -115.46
C ASN A 468 24.90 -118.95 -115.08
N SER A 469 23.95 -118.67 -115.99
CA SER A 469 22.76 -117.86 -115.68
C SER A 469 21.84 -118.56 -114.67
N GLN A 470 21.78 -119.90 -114.70
CA GLN A 470 21.04 -120.70 -113.74
C GLN A 470 21.71 -120.67 -112.35
N ILE A 471 23.02 -120.93 -112.28
CA ILE A 471 23.82 -120.84 -111.04
C ILE A 471 23.71 -119.45 -110.39
N SER A 472 23.69 -118.38 -111.19
CA SER A 472 23.54 -117.01 -110.66
C SER A 472 22.20 -116.79 -109.96
N LYS A 473 21.11 -117.37 -110.48
CA LYS A 473 19.77 -117.30 -109.84
C LYS A 473 19.70 -118.18 -108.59
N GLU A 474 20.38 -119.32 -108.61
CA GLU A 474 20.50 -120.20 -107.45
C GLU A 474 21.33 -119.54 -106.32
N PHE A 475 22.35 -118.75 -106.67
CA PHE A 475 23.08 -117.89 -105.73
C PHE A 475 22.20 -116.78 -105.13
N GLU A 476 21.39 -116.09 -105.94
CA GLU A 476 20.42 -115.10 -105.42
C GLU A 476 19.39 -115.74 -104.48
N ALA A 477 18.87 -116.93 -104.83
CA ALA A 477 17.96 -117.69 -103.99
C ALA A 477 18.62 -118.15 -102.68
N ALA A 478 19.86 -118.63 -102.71
CA ALA A 478 20.64 -118.99 -101.53
C ALA A 478 20.90 -117.77 -100.62
N ASN A 479 21.09 -116.59 -101.19
CA ASN A 479 21.29 -115.34 -100.44
C ASN A 479 19.97 -114.85 -99.79
N GLN A 480 18.81 -115.09 -100.42
CA GLN A 480 17.50 -114.89 -99.80
C GLN A 480 17.22 -115.90 -98.66
N LEU A 481 17.64 -117.16 -98.81
CA LEU A 481 17.62 -118.15 -97.74
C LEU A 481 18.54 -117.75 -96.57
N LEU A 482 19.71 -117.15 -96.83
CA LEU A 482 20.59 -116.61 -95.80
C LEU A 482 19.93 -115.47 -95.01
N LEU A 483 19.13 -114.62 -95.67
CA LEU A 483 18.33 -113.58 -95.00
C LEU A 483 17.19 -114.18 -94.15
N GLN A 484 16.55 -115.26 -94.59
CA GLN A 484 15.60 -116.00 -93.75
C GLN A 484 16.29 -116.67 -92.54
N ALA A 485 17.47 -117.27 -92.73
CA ALA A 485 18.27 -117.86 -91.65
C ALA A 485 18.74 -116.82 -90.61
N ARG A 486 18.77 -115.53 -90.94
CA ARG A 486 19.00 -114.43 -89.98
C ARG A 486 17.77 -114.08 -89.14
N GLN A 487 16.55 -114.45 -89.51
CA GLN A 487 15.36 -114.17 -88.67
C GLN A 487 15.37 -114.91 -87.32
N PRO A 488 15.69 -116.22 -87.24
CA PRO A 488 15.91 -116.88 -85.95
C PRO A 488 16.96 -116.21 -85.08
N HIS A 489 18.05 -115.69 -85.67
CA HIS A 489 19.07 -114.94 -84.92
C HIS A 489 18.56 -113.56 -84.45
N SER A 490 17.76 -112.85 -85.25
CA SER A 490 17.12 -111.59 -84.82
C SER A 490 16.17 -111.84 -83.65
N TYR A 491 15.30 -112.85 -83.78
CA TYR A 491 14.36 -113.23 -82.72
C TYR A 491 15.08 -113.76 -81.47
N LEU A 492 16.23 -114.42 -81.63
CA LEU A 492 17.10 -114.81 -80.51
C LEU A 492 17.73 -113.59 -79.84
N ILE A 493 18.19 -112.58 -80.58
CA ILE A 493 18.70 -111.32 -80.02
C ILE A 493 17.59 -110.57 -79.28
N GLU A 494 16.36 -110.57 -79.79
CA GLU A 494 15.22 -109.90 -79.15
C GLU A 494 14.70 -110.67 -77.93
N THR A 495 14.69 -112.00 -77.94
CA THR A 495 14.38 -112.82 -76.75
C THR A 495 15.50 -112.83 -75.72
N VAL A 496 16.77 -112.69 -76.13
CA VAL A 496 17.89 -112.39 -75.22
C VAL A 496 17.67 -111.03 -74.56
N ARG A 497 17.36 -109.96 -75.32
CA ARG A 497 17.04 -108.64 -74.74
C ARG A 497 15.83 -108.66 -73.80
N GLN A 498 14.80 -109.47 -74.09
CA GLN A 498 13.66 -109.67 -73.19
C GLN A 498 14.05 -110.47 -71.92
N ARG A 499 15.02 -111.39 -72.02
CA ARG A 499 15.60 -112.03 -70.83
C ARG A 499 16.53 -111.08 -70.06
N ASP A 500 17.27 -110.21 -70.73
CA ASP A 500 18.13 -109.22 -70.06
C ASP A 500 17.28 -108.24 -69.23
N THR A 501 16.13 -107.78 -69.73
CA THR A 501 15.21 -106.94 -68.94
C THR A 501 14.53 -107.72 -67.81
N GLN A 502 14.20 -109.00 -68.00
CA GLN A 502 13.75 -109.87 -66.90
C GLN A 502 14.85 -110.11 -65.86
N ILE A 503 16.10 -110.28 -66.28
CA ILE A 503 17.28 -110.38 -65.41
C ILE A 503 17.52 -109.05 -64.68
N GLN A 504 17.26 -107.91 -65.30
CA GLN A 504 17.31 -106.59 -64.66
C GLN A 504 16.28 -106.51 -63.52
N MET A 505 15.01 -106.85 -63.78
CA MET A 505 13.95 -106.88 -62.76
C MET A 505 14.22 -107.92 -61.66
N LEU A 506 14.78 -109.09 -62.02
CA LEU A 506 15.15 -110.11 -61.04
C LEU A 506 16.38 -109.71 -60.23
N LYS A 507 17.32 -108.94 -60.78
CA LYS A 507 18.42 -108.32 -60.03
C LYS A 507 17.90 -107.26 -59.06
N GLU A 508 16.99 -106.38 -59.49
CA GLU A 508 16.34 -105.41 -58.59
C GLU A 508 15.50 -106.07 -57.49
N ARG A 509 14.94 -107.26 -57.76
CA ARG A 509 14.26 -108.06 -56.74
C ARG A 509 15.26 -108.79 -55.84
N LEU A 510 16.39 -109.25 -56.37
CA LEU A 510 17.47 -109.84 -55.58
C LEU A 510 18.10 -108.80 -54.66
N THR A 511 18.37 -107.57 -55.10
CA THR A 511 18.93 -106.54 -54.21
C THR A 511 17.97 -106.19 -53.08
N ARG A 512 16.64 -106.12 -53.33
CA ARG A 512 15.63 -105.96 -52.28
C ARG A 512 15.59 -107.15 -51.32
N LEU A 513 15.68 -108.38 -51.84
CA LEU A 513 15.78 -109.59 -51.02
C LEU A 513 17.11 -109.69 -50.26
N GLU A 514 18.20 -109.12 -50.78
CA GLU A 514 19.51 -109.03 -50.12
C GLU A 514 19.50 -107.93 -49.05
N GLU A 515 18.76 -106.83 -49.25
CA GLU A 515 18.46 -105.82 -48.23
C GLU A 515 17.63 -106.44 -47.08
N GLU A 516 16.55 -107.17 -47.41
CA GLU A 516 15.74 -107.95 -46.45
C GLU A 516 16.59 -109.01 -45.73
N VAL A 517 17.42 -109.78 -46.44
CA VAL A 517 18.36 -110.73 -45.83
C VAL A 517 19.44 -110.02 -45.02
N SER A 518 19.80 -108.77 -45.33
CA SER A 518 20.70 -107.96 -44.49
C SER A 518 20.01 -107.53 -43.19
N ALA A 519 18.71 -107.22 -43.22
CA ALA A 519 17.91 -106.93 -42.05
C ALA A 519 17.74 -108.19 -41.18
N LEU A 520 17.33 -109.31 -41.78
CA LEU A 520 17.24 -110.61 -41.11
C LEU A 520 18.61 -111.11 -40.61
N ARG A 521 19.73 -110.72 -41.24
CA ARG A 521 21.08 -110.97 -40.71
C ARG A 521 21.41 -110.08 -39.51
N LYS A 522 20.97 -108.83 -39.47
CA LYS A 522 21.10 -107.96 -38.28
C LYS A 522 20.26 -108.51 -37.12
N GLU A 523 19.03 -108.94 -37.37
CA GLU A 523 18.19 -109.65 -36.38
C GLU A 523 18.79 -111.00 -35.97
N LYS A 524 19.37 -111.77 -36.90
CA LYS A 524 20.10 -112.99 -36.56
C LYS A 524 21.34 -112.70 -35.71
N ILE A 525 21.99 -111.55 -35.87
CA ILE A 525 23.13 -111.13 -35.04
C ILE A 525 22.66 -110.74 -33.62
N THR A 526 21.56 -110.01 -33.46
CA THR A 526 21.00 -109.73 -32.12
C THR A 526 20.49 -111.00 -31.46
N LEU A 527 19.83 -111.90 -32.20
CA LEU A 527 19.46 -113.24 -31.72
C LEU A 527 20.68 -114.13 -31.44
N LEU A 528 21.81 -113.94 -32.12
CA LEU A 528 23.08 -114.64 -31.80
C LEU A 528 23.78 -114.05 -30.57
N GLN A 529 23.62 -112.76 -30.28
CA GLN A 529 24.03 -112.20 -28.99
C GLN A 529 23.20 -112.83 -27.85
N VAL A 530 21.87 -112.91 -28.01
CA VAL A 530 20.99 -113.65 -27.08
C VAL A 530 21.39 -115.14 -26.99
N LYS A 531 21.74 -115.79 -28.11
CA LYS A 531 22.21 -117.19 -28.11
C LYS A 531 23.57 -117.34 -27.44
N ASN A 532 24.49 -116.40 -27.55
CA ASN A 532 25.81 -116.49 -26.90
C ASN A 532 25.69 -116.35 -25.39
N ASN A 533 24.79 -115.48 -24.90
CA ASN A 533 24.41 -115.44 -23.48
C ASN A 533 23.82 -116.79 -23.01
N MET A 534 23.14 -117.53 -23.90
CA MET A 534 22.69 -118.91 -23.66
C MET A 534 23.77 -119.99 -23.89
N ALA A 535 24.89 -119.67 -24.53
CA ALA A 535 25.97 -120.61 -24.85
C ALA A 535 27.02 -120.68 -23.73
N GLU A 536 27.21 -119.59 -22.98
CA GLU A 536 28.01 -119.59 -21.73
C GLU A 536 27.49 -120.63 -20.73
N LEU A 537 26.17 -120.78 -20.63
CA LEU A 537 25.50 -121.86 -19.87
C LEU A 537 25.79 -123.28 -20.37
N SER A 538 26.26 -123.44 -21.62
CA SER A 538 26.53 -124.73 -22.26
C SER A 538 28.01 -125.13 -22.24
N VAL A 539 28.94 -124.16 -22.28
CA VAL A 539 30.40 -124.43 -22.19
C VAL A 539 30.75 -125.17 -20.90
N MET A 540 30.07 -124.86 -19.80
CA MET A 540 30.18 -125.54 -18.50
C MET A 540 29.92 -127.06 -18.58
N LYS A 541 29.20 -127.54 -19.61
CA LYS A 541 28.88 -128.96 -19.81
C LYS A 541 29.94 -129.72 -20.61
N GLN A 542 30.77 -129.03 -21.40
CA GLN A 542 31.72 -129.65 -22.34
C GLN A 542 33.00 -130.15 -21.66
N VAL A 543 33.41 -129.52 -20.54
CA VAL A 543 34.64 -129.81 -19.78
C VAL A 543 34.73 -131.27 -19.31
N LEU A 544 33.59 -131.93 -19.12
CA LEU A 544 33.50 -133.32 -18.66
C LEU A 544 33.92 -134.37 -19.71
N ILE A 545 33.97 -134.02 -21.00
CA ILE A 545 34.18 -134.99 -22.09
C ILE A 545 35.64 -134.99 -22.59
N SER A 546 36.38 -133.89 -22.39
CA SER A 546 37.73 -133.65 -22.92
C SER A 546 38.87 -134.39 -22.17
N MET A 547 38.60 -135.57 -21.61
CA MET A 547 39.55 -136.34 -20.79
C MET A 547 39.98 -137.71 -21.37
N SER A 548 39.36 -138.18 -22.45
CA SER A 548 39.33 -139.63 -22.76
C SER A 548 39.94 -140.05 -24.12
N SER A 549 40.80 -139.23 -24.74
CA SER A 549 41.25 -139.44 -26.13
C SER A 549 42.66 -140.02 -26.26
N GLN A 550 42.79 -141.36 -26.35
CA GLN A 550 43.91 -142.04 -27.06
C GLN A 550 43.67 -143.55 -27.25
N GLN A 551 43.55 -144.00 -28.52
CA GLN A 551 43.92 -145.33 -29.11
C GLN A 551 42.91 -145.83 -30.16
N HIS A 552 43.43 -146.38 -31.27
CA HIS A 552 42.71 -147.03 -32.40
C HIS A 552 41.66 -146.11 -33.10
N GLY A 553 41.02 -146.45 -34.22
CA GLY A 553 41.09 -147.58 -35.15
C GLY A 553 40.04 -147.40 -36.28
N GLU A 554 40.14 -148.16 -37.37
CA GLU A 554 39.10 -148.29 -38.41
C GLU A 554 37.85 -149.09 -37.89
N PRO A 555 36.69 -149.19 -38.61
CA PRO A 555 36.27 -148.57 -39.89
C PRO A 555 34.79 -148.02 -39.93
N LEU A 556 34.41 -147.45 -41.10
CA LEU A 556 33.12 -147.54 -41.85
C LEU A 556 31.69 -147.43 -41.23
N SER A 557 30.76 -147.08 -42.13
CA SER A 557 29.29 -147.32 -42.15
C SER A 557 28.39 -146.19 -41.56
N VAL A 558 27.35 -145.71 -42.29
CA VAL A 558 25.92 -146.16 -42.31
C VAL A 558 25.09 -145.51 -41.17
N SER A 559 23.83 -145.04 -41.32
CA SER A 559 22.98 -144.67 -42.49
C SER A 559 21.66 -144.04 -41.96
N LEU A 560 20.81 -143.46 -42.84
CA LEU A 560 19.46 -142.89 -42.62
C LEU A 560 19.36 -141.76 -41.55
N CYS A 561 18.67 -140.62 -41.75
CA CYS A 561 17.35 -140.30 -42.31
C CYS A 561 16.18 -140.58 -41.34
N GLU A 562 15.02 -139.96 -41.62
CA GLU A 562 13.70 -140.21 -40.99
C GLU A 562 13.53 -139.65 -39.55
N LEU A 563 12.35 -139.29 -39.01
CA LEU A 563 11.03 -138.84 -39.52
C LEU A 563 10.30 -138.17 -38.29
N GLU A 564 9.22 -137.38 -38.33
CA GLU A 564 8.34 -136.79 -39.37
C GLU A 564 8.23 -135.25 -39.12
N THR A 565 7.61 -134.49 -40.03
CA THR A 565 6.29 -133.82 -39.86
C THR A 565 6.10 -132.67 -40.85
N ASP A 566 5.13 -132.84 -41.75
CA ASP A 566 3.98 -131.97 -42.04
C ASP A 566 4.10 -130.43 -42.14
N GLY A 567 3.35 -129.78 -43.02
CA GLY A 567 2.30 -130.30 -43.92
C GLY A 567 1.22 -129.25 -44.22
N ALA A 568 0.22 -129.62 -45.02
CA ALA A 568 -0.77 -128.71 -45.65
C ALA A 568 -0.10 -127.70 -46.63
N GLY A 569 -0.74 -127.22 -47.70
CA GLY A 569 -2.04 -126.54 -47.79
C GLY A 569 -1.78 -125.02 -47.87
N THR A 570 -2.45 -124.20 -48.67
CA THR A 570 -3.66 -124.29 -49.51
C THR A 570 -3.48 -123.28 -50.69
N ALA A 571 -4.05 -123.43 -51.89
CA ALA A 571 -5.46 -123.31 -52.28
C ALA A 571 -6.15 -121.97 -51.90
N VAL A 572 -7.29 -121.65 -52.55
CA VAL A 572 -8.17 -120.46 -52.29
C VAL A 572 -7.62 -119.12 -52.83
N HIS A 573 -7.95 -118.71 -54.07
CA HIS A 573 -9.05 -117.78 -54.47
C HIS A 573 -8.71 -116.27 -54.36
N ARG A 574 -9.39 -115.32 -55.06
CA ARG A 574 -10.56 -115.39 -55.97
C ARG A 574 -10.48 -114.33 -57.11
N PRO A 575 -11.22 -114.46 -58.25
CA PRO A 575 -11.11 -113.56 -59.41
C PRO A 575 -12.44 -112.91 -59.87
N LYS A 576 -12.36 -112.05 -60.91
CA LYS A 576 -13.32 -111.86 -62.04
C LYS A 576 -12.50 -111.32 -63.23
N ALA A 577 -12.51 -111.82 -64.47
CA ALA A 577 -13.59 -112.24 -65.39
C ALA A 577 -14.39 -111.03 -65.91
N LEU A 578 -14.67 -110.88 -67.22
CA LEU A 578 -15.01 -111.91 -68.24
C LEU A 578 -14.17 -111.88 -69.55
N LYS A 579 -13.92 -113.10 -70.09
CA LYS A 579 -14.00 -113.60 -71.50
C LYS A 579 -13.26 -112.83 -72.64
N SER A 580 -12.46 -113.44 -73.54
CA SER A 580 -12.54 -114.72 -74.31
C SER A 580 -13.61 -114.70 -75.43
N THR A 581 -13.40 -115.16 -76.66
CA THR A 581 -12.38 -116.03 -77.33
C THR A 581 -11.62 -115.27 -78.45
N ASN A 582 -10.45 -115.67 -79.00
CA ASN A 582 -10.06 -116.92 -79.69
C ASN A 582 -10.97 -117.28 -80.90
N LYS A 583 -10.49 -117.76 -82.07
CA LYS A 583 -9.16 -118.27 -82.46
C LYS A 583 -9.02 -118.37 -84.00
N GLU A 584 -7.77 -118.33 -84.53
CA GLU A 584 -7.37 -118.86 -85.86
C GLU A 584 -8.04 -118.24 -87.13
N GLN A 585 -7.60 -118.47 -88.39
CA GLN A 585 -6.65 -119.43 -88.97
C GLN A 585 -5.87 -118.88 -90.21
N TYR A 586 -4.84 -119.60 -90.67
CA TYR A 586 -3.89 -119.24 -91.75
C TYR A 586 -4.48 -118.95 -93.15
N ASN A 587 -3.83 -118.08 -93.96
CA ASN A 587 -3.16 -118.54 -95.21
C ASN A 587 -2.20 -117.54 -95.92
N TYR A 588 -1.49 -118.04 -96.94
CA TYR A 588 -0.44 -117.38 -97.76
C TYR A 588 -0.97 -116.51 -98.93
N GLY A 589 -0.11 -115.64 -99.50
CA GLY A 589 -0.33 -115.02 -100.83
C GLY A 589 0.69 -113.94 -101.28
N PRO A 590 1.47 -114.13 -102.37
CA PRO A 590 2.34 -113.11 -102.98
C PRO A 590 1.71 -112.30 -104.14
N LYS A 591 2.49 -111.35 -104.70
CA LYS A 591 2.11 -110.31 -105.69
C LYS A 591 1.78 -110.83 -107.10
N PRO A 592 1.00 -110.07 -107.90
CA PRO A 592 1.42 -109.76 -109.28
C PRO A 592 1.16 -108.30 -109.76
N THR A 593 1.76 -107.95 -110.91
CA THR A 593 1.41 -106.81 -111.80
C THR A 593 0.25 -107.20 -112.75
N VAL A 594 -0.32 -106.42 -113.69
CA VAL A 594 0.08 -105.24 -114.49
C VAL A 594 -1.19 -104.49 -115.00
N PHE A 595 -1.04 -103.34 -115.69
CA PHE A 595 -1.94 -102.79 -116.75
C PHE A 595 -3.44 -102.53 -116.39
N THR A 596 -4.03 -101.34 -116.50
CA THR A 596 -3.97 -100.32 -117.58
C THR A 596 -4.60 -98.97 -117.14
N ASN A 597 -4.42 -97.94 -117.97
CA ASN A 597 -5.43 -96.93 -118.35
C ASN A 597 -5.93 -95.83 -117.38
N LYS A 598 -6.01 -94.62 -117.98
CA LYS A 598 -7.00 -93.53 -117.76
C LYS A 598 -6.87 -92.68 -116.49
N GLU A 599 -6.48 -91.41 -116.60
CA GLU A 599 -7.18 -90.22 -117.18
C GLU A 599 -7.85 -89.41 -116.06
N VAL A 600 -7.78 -88.07 -116.16
CA VAL A 600 -8.40 -87.15 -115.21
C VAL A 600 -9.93 -87.16 -115.40
N PRO A 601 -10.75 -87.54 -114.39
CA PRO A 601 -12.19 -87.62 -114.58
C PRO A 601 -12.89 -86.27 -114.37
N GLU A 602 -13.34 -85.62 -115.45
CA GLU A 602 -14.00 -84.30 -115.45
C GLU A 602 -15.44 -84.26 -114.86
N TRP A 603 -15.78 -85.12 -113.88
CA TRP A 603 -17.18 -85.30 -113.45
C TRP A 603 -17.55 -84.78 -112.07
N TYR A 604 -16.62 -84.29 -111.23
CA TYR A 604 -16.98 -83.45 -110.07
C TYR A 604 -17.28 -82.00 -110.51
N ARG A 605 -18.30 -81.87 -111.37
CA ARG A 605 -18.65 -80.63 -112.06
C ARG A 605 -19.41 -79.67 -111.14
N LYS A 606 -19.01 -78.41 -111.23
CA LYS A 606 -19.85 -77.21 -111.32
C LYS A 606 -21.36 -77.39 -111.12
N VAL A 607 -21.90 -76.60 -110.17
CA VAL A 607 -22.97 -75.57 -110.37
C VAL A 607 -24.34 -76.09 -110.83
N GLU A 608 -25.44 -75.79 -110.12
CA GLU A 608 -26.29 -74.57 -110.24
C GLU A 608 -27.34 -74.62 -109.09
N ARG A 609 -28.07 -73.59 -108.59
CA ARG A 609 -28.59 -72.29 -109.08
C ARG A 609 -28.59 -71.28 -107.89
N ARG A 610 -28.37 -69.97 -108.05
CA ARG A 610 -29.37 -68.90 -108.43
C ARG A 610 -30.76 -69.15 -107.81
N THR A 611 -31.37 -68.22 -107.07
CA THR A 611 -31.84 -66.89 -107.53
C THR A 611 -32.23 -65.95 -106.38
N LYS A 612 -32.41 -64.66 -106.72
CA LYS A 612 -32.77 -63.50 -105.87
C LYS A 612 -31.64 -62.97 -104.99
#